data_AF-A0A2Z6SBR0-F1
#
_entry.id   AF-A0A2Z6SBR0-F1
#
_cell.length_a   1.000
_cell.length_b   1.000
_cell.length_c   1.000
_cell.angle_alpha   90.00
_cell.angle_beta   90.00
_cell.angle_gamma   90.00
#
_symmetry.space_group_name_H-M   'P 1'
#
loop_
_entity.id
_entity.type
_entity.pdbx_description
1 polymer ?
#
loop_
_entity_poly.entity_id
_entity_poly.type
_entity_poly.pdbx_seq_one_letter_code
_entity_poly.pdbx_strand_id
1 'polypeptide(L)'
;MDSFSKLNIFISFLLLFALLMEVSSVAIDKQENFCDGFEFTLPKDTKQVKNNTHITVTWKKGKSQIETISDVELFTDKGLITILWNGQKSFDKSGTATEDVNIIAPSSLKLPTDIMLRSWGFTAKGPNCFKLTPKFILNP
;
A
#
# COMPACT_ATOMS: atom_id res chain seq x y z
N MET A 1 -9.58 -61.34 -13.26
CA MET A 1 -10.48 -60.31 -12.69
C MET A 1 -9.62 -59.29 -11.93
N ASP A 2 -8.54 -58.81 -12.58
CA ASP A 2 -7.36 -58.27 -11.87
C ASP A 2 -7.01 -56.82 -12.25
N SER A 3 -7.72 -56.24 -13.22
CA SER A 3 -7.41 -54.91 -13.75
C SER A 3 -8.04 -53.76 -12.93
N PHE A 4 -9.21 -53.99 -12.32
CA PHE A 4 -9.91 -52.96 -11.53
C PHE A 4 -9.26 -52.72 -10.15
N SER A 5 -8.68 -53.76 -9.53
CA SER A 5 -8.00 -53.61 -8.24
C SER A 5 -6.71 -52.80 -8.33
N LYS A 6 -5.96 -52.91 -9.43
CA LYS A 6 -4.69 -52.19 -9.61
C LYS A 6 -4.91 -50.70 -9.88
N LEU A 7 -5.97 -50.33 -10.59
CA LEU A 7 -6.31 -48.93 -10.87
C LEU A 7 -6.75 -48.18 -9.62
N ASN A 8 -7.55 -48.82 -8.75
CA ASN A 8 -7.99 -48.21 -7.49
C ASN A 8 -6.83 -47.99 -6.50
N ILE A 9 -5.87 -48.92 -6.42
CA ILE A 9 -4.69 -48.76 -5.57
C ILE A 9 -3.82 -47.59 -6.06
N PHE A 10 -3.65 -47.44 -7.38
CA PHE A 10 -2.85 -46.36 -7.97
C PHE A 10 -3.46 -44.97 -7.70
N ILE A 11 -4.78 -44.84 -7.81
CA ILE A 11 -5.50 -43.59 -7.53
C ILE A 11 -5.43 -43.23 -6.04
N SER A 12 -5.57 -44.23 -5.15
CA SER A 12 -5.41 -44.02 -3.71
C SER A 12 -3.99 -43.59 -3.33
N PHE A 13 -2.95 -44.16 -3.97
CA PHE A 13 -1.57 -43.74 -3.74
C PHE A 13 -1.31 -42.31 -4.24
N LEU A 14 -1.88 -41.92 -5.39
CA LEU A 14 -1.74 -40.57 -5.94
C LEU A 14 -2.41 -39.51 -5.06
N LEU A 15 -3.60 -39.81 -4.52
CA LEU A 15 -4.32 -38.92 -3.61
C LEU A 15 -3.62 -38.81 -2.25
N LEU A 16 -3.02 -39.90 -1.74
CA LEU A 16 -2.24 -39.87 -0.51
C LEU A 16 -0.95 -39.04 -0.68
N PHE A 17 -0.32 -39.11 -1.85
CA PHE A 17 0.88 -38.32 -2.17
C PHE A 17 0.56 -36.83 -2.34
N ALA A 18 -0.60 -36.49 -2.90
CA ALA A 18 -1.05 -35.10 -3.01
C ALA A 18 -1.38 -34.46 -1.65
N LEU A 19 -1.83 -35.23 -0.66
CA LEU A 19 -2.08 -34.76 0.71
C LEU A 19 -0.79 -34.57 1.54
N LEU A 20 0.33 -35.15 1.12
CA LEU A 20 1.63 -35.05 1.78
C LEU A 20 2.54 -33.97 1.18
N MET A 21 2.09 -33.28 0.12
CA MET A 21 2.77 -32.07 -0.32
C MET A 21 2.46 -30.96 0.69
N GLU A 22 3.27 -30.92 1.74
CA GLU A 22 3.42 -29.74 2.58
C GLU A 22 3.68 -28.56 1.64
N VAL A 23 2.70 -27.66 1.55
CA VAL A 23 2.95 -26.31 1.04
C VAL A 23 4.05 -25.79 1.93
N SER A 24 5.26 -25.68 1.37
CA SER A 24 6.36 -25.00 2.03
C SER A 24 5.91 -23.56 2.23
N SER A 25 5.29 -23.29 3.38
CA SER A 25 5.11 -21.94 3.88
C SER A 25 6.50 -21.35 3.85
N VAL A 26 6.72 -20.35 3.00
CA VAL A 26 7.99 -19.64 2.95
C VAL A 26 8.20 -19.12 4.37
N ALA A 27 9.10 -19.76 5.12
CA ALA A 27 9.54 -19.26 6.39
C ALA A 27 10.18 -17.92 6.09
N ILE A 28 9.52 -16.82 6.51
CA ILE A 28 10.08 -15.48 6.42
C ILE A 28 11.24 -15.47 7.43
N ASP A 29 12.42 -15.85 6.95
CA ASP A 29 13.65 -15.82 7.70
C ASP A 29 13.98 -14.36 8.03
N LYS A 30 14.12 -14.06 9.33
CA LYS A 30 14.30 -12.72 9.94
C LYS A 30 13.14 -11.75 9.71
N GLN A 31 12.79 -11.06 10.80
CA GLN A 31 11.87 -9.93 10.80
C GLN A 31 12.50 -8.76 10.04
N GLU A 32 12.44 -8.80 8.71
CA GLU A 32 12.87 -7.71 7.85
C GLU A 32 11.86 -6.57 8.00
N ASN A 33 12.31 -5.52 8.70
CA ASN A 33 11.52 -4.34 9.04
C ASN A 33 11.34 -3.40 7.82
N PHE A 34 10.77 -3.91 6.73
CA PHE A 34 10.69 -3.20 5.45
C PHE A 34 9.96 -1.85 5.55
N CYS A 35 8.92 -1.77 6.36
CA CYS A 35 8.07 -0.57 6.51
C CYS A 35 8.22 0.12 7.88
N ASP A 36 9.15 -0.31 8.72
CA ASP A 36 9.26 0.18 10.10
C ASP A 36 9.61 1.67 10.16
N GLY A 37 8.82 2.45 10.89
CA GLY A 37 8.98 3.90 10.97
C GLY A 37 8.69 4.69 9.68
N PHE A 38 8.17 4.05 8.63
CA PHE A 38 7.69 4.80 7.45
C PHE A 38 6.45 5.62 7.83
N GLU A 39 6.52 6.92 7.59
CA GLU A 39 5.43 7.87 7.87
C GLU A 39 5.04 8.62 6.60
N PHE A 40 3.75 8.92 6.48
CA PHE A 40 3.19 9.82 5.48
C PHE A 40 2.27 10.80 6.18
N THR A 41 2.62 12.09 6.13
CA THR A 41 2.00 13.13 6.95
C THR A 41 1.62 14.35 6.13
N LEU A 42 0.58 15.02 6.60
CA LEU A 42 0.12 16.32 6.11
C LEU A 42 0.71 17.44 6.98
N PRO A 43 0.63 18.72 6.55
CA PRO A 43 0.91 19.85 7.42
C PRO A 43 0.11 19.73 8.72
N LYS A 44 0.73 20.13 9.84
CA LYS A 44 0.06 20.14 11.15
C LYS A 44 -1.26 20.91 11.03
N ASP A 45 -2.29 20.39 11.69
CA ASP A 45 -3.64 20.96 11.71
C ASP A 45 -4.47 20.85 10.41
N THR A 46 -4.05 20.00 9.46
CA THR A 46 -4.89 19.64 8.30
C THR A 46 -6.09 18.80 8.73
N LYS A 47 -7.14 19.46 9.21
CA LYS A 47 -8.46 18.86 9.52
C LYS A 47 -9.47 19.11 8.42
N GLN A 48 -9.27 20.17 7.65
CA GLN A 48 -10.12 20.56 6.53
C GLN A 48 -9.26 21.20 5.44
N VAL A 49 -9.63 20.99 4.18
CA VAL A 49 -9.01 21.63 3.02
C VAL A 49 -10.10 21.99 2.01
N LYS A 50 -9.88 23.05 1.21
CA LYS A 50 -10.77 23.37 0.08
C LYS A 50 -10.35 22.58 -1.16
N ASN A 51 -11.31 22.25 -2.01
CA ASN A 51 -11.00 21.68 -3.31
C ASN A 51 -10.11 22.64 -4.12
N ASN A 52 -9.23 22.07 -4.94
CA ASN A 52 -8.24 22.79 -5.73
C ASN A 52 -7.23 23.61 -4.89
N THR A 53 -6.84 23.08 -3.72
CA THR A 53 -5.80 23.67 -2.86
C THR A 53 -4.51 22.87 -2.95
N HIS A 54 -3.39 23.57 -3.07
CA HIS A 54 -2.07 22.97 -2.95
C HIS A 54 -1.69 22.73 -1.50
N ILE A 55 -1.23 21.53 -1.18
CA ILE A 55 -0.63 21.20 0.11
C ILE A 55 0.72 20.50 -0.10
N THR A 56 1.66 20.75 0.79
CA THR A 56 2.92 20.00 0.84
C THR A 56 2.72 18.76 1.69
N VAL A 57 2.86 17.59 1.09
CA VAL A 57 2.90 16.33 1.83
C VAL A 57 4.34 15.97 2.20
N THR A 58 4.51 15.19 3.26
CA THR A 58 5.82 14.80 3.76
C THR A 58 5.87 13.31 4.06
N TRP A 59 6.94 12.66 3.63
CA TRP A 59 7.29 11.29 4.01
C TRP A 59 8.51 11.29 4.89
N LYS A 60 8.54 10.36 5.86
CA LYS A 60 9.75 10.01 6.58
C LYS A 60 10.06 8.55 6.39
N LYS A 61 11.32 8.25 6.08
CA LYS A 61 11.82 6.89 5.90
C LYS A 61 11.85 6.12 7.22
N GLY A 62 12.21 6.77 8.33
CA GLY A 62 12.41 6.09 9.60
C GLY A 62 13.49 4.99 9.49
N LYS A 63 13.18 3.78 9.95
CA LYS A 63 14.06 2.60 9.84
C LYS A 63 13.70 1.71 8.62
N SER A 64 12.78 2.17 7.78
CA SER A 64 12.27 1.40 6.65
C SER A 64 13.33 1.19 5.58
N GLN A 65 13.14 0.16 4.77
CA GLN A 65 13.99 -0.15 3.62
C GLN A 65 13.46 0.48 2.33
N ILE A 66 12.53 1.44 2.43
CA ILE A 66 11.96 2.14 1.27
C ILE A 66 13.04 3.01 0.63
N GLU A 67 13.13 2.93 -0.69
CA GLU A 67 14.08 3.70 -1.50
C GLU A 67 13.41 4.88 -2.18
N THR A 68 12.21 4.67 -2.72
CA THR A 68 11.46 5.66 -3.49
C THR A 68 9.98 5.68 -3.11
N ILE A 69 9.38 6.85 -3.20
CA ILE A 69 7.93 7.09 -3.12
C ILE A 69 7.36 7.18 -4.52
N SER A 70 6.16 6.66 -4.76
CA SER A 70 5.58 6.57 -6.11
C SER A 70 4.38 7.45 -6.37
N ASP A 71 3.57 7.71 -5.36
CA ASP A 71 2.29 8.37 -5.59
C ASP A 71 1.75 9.10 -4.36
N VAL A 72 0.74 9.93 -4.63
CA VAL A 72 -0.22 10.43 -3.64
C VAL A 72 -1.59 10.25 -4.25
N GLU A 73 -2.43 9.49 -3.56
CA GLU A 73 -3.76 9.11 -4.01
C GLU A 73 -4.81 9.69 -3.07
N LEU A 74 -5.91 10.17 -3.63
CA LEU A 74 -7.08 10.63 -2.89
C LEU A 74 -8.06 9.46 -2.68
N PHE A 75 -8.42 9.21 -1.42
CA PHE A 75 -9.27 8.10 -1.01
C PHE A 75 -10.48 8.56 -0.21
N THR A 76 -11.55 7.77 -0.29
CA THR A 76 -12.64 7.74 0.70
C THR A 76 -12.72 6.33 1.29
N ASP A 77 -13.61 6.11 2.26
CA ASP A 77 -13.92 4.76 2.76
C ASP A 77 -14.47 3.82 1.68
N LYS A 78 -14.92 4.36 0.53
CA LYS A 78 -15.40 3.59 -0.61
C LYS A 78 -14.28 3.19 -1.58
N GLY A 79 -13.07 3.68 -1.37
CA GLY A 79 -11.90 3.40 -2.20
C GLY A 79 -11.29 4.63 -2.87
N LEU A 80 -10.46 4.36 -3.87
CA LEU A 80 -9.70 5.35 -4.64
C LEU A 80 -10.67 6.27 -5.38
N ILE A 81 -10.43 7.58 -5.25
CA ILE A 81 -11.14 8.61 -6.02
C ILE A 81 -10.31 9.03 -7.23
N THR A 82 -9.06 9.42 -7.00
CA THR A 82 -8.14 9.85 -8.05
C THR A 82 -6.69 9.78 -7.56
N ILE A 83 -5.75 9.79 -8.49
CA ILE A 83 -4.32 9.97 -8.20
C ILE A 83 -4.02 11.47 -8.30
N LEU A 84 -3.50 12.07 -7.23
CA LEU A 84 -3.16 13.50 -7.14
C LEU A 84 -1.74 13.77 -7.63
N TRP A 85 -0.85 12.81 -7.45
CA TRP A 85 0.53 12.84 -7.94
C TRP A 85 0.99 11.41 -8.21
N ASN A 86 1.72 11.23 -9.31
CA ASN A 86 2.34 9.97 -9.70
C ASN A 86 3.75 10.29 -10.23
N GLY A 87 4.76 9.67 -9.64
CA GLY A 87 6.16 9.98 -9.96
C GLY A 87 7.12 9.09 -9.20
N GLN A 88 8.35 9.57 -9.03
CA GLN A 88 9.33 8.93 -8.16
C GLN A 88 10.01 10.00 -7.32
N LYS A 89 9.97 9.83 -6.00
CA LYS A 89 10.65 10.74 -5.06
C LYS A 89 11.57 9.95 -4.14
N SER A 90 12.86 10.29 -4.17
CA SER A 90 13.83 9.74 -3.23
C SER A 90 13.86 10.57 -1.95
N PHE A 91 14.24 9.92 -0.85
CA PHE A 91 14.51 10.62 0.41
C PHE A 91 15.81 11.40 0.33
N ASP A 92 15.84 12.56 0.98
CA ASP A 92 17.05 13.34 1.20
C ASP A 92 17.97 12.69 2.26
N LYS A 93 19.08 13.36 2.56
CA LYS A 93 20.04 12.91 3.58
C LYS A 93 19.46 12.84 4.99
N SER A 94 18.37 13.54 5.28
CA SER A 94 17.66 13.48 6.55
C SER A 94 16.67 12.32 6.65
N GLY A 95 16.47 11.58 5.55
CA GLY A 95 15.45 10.54 5.46
C GLY A 95 14.05 11.10 5.25
N THR A 96 13.93 12.32 4.72
CA THR A 96 12.65 12.99 4.45
C THR A 96 12.46 13.16 2.95
N ALA A 97 11.21 13.11 2.49
CA ALA A 97 10.83 13.54 1.15
C ALA A 97 9.59 14.44 1.25
N THR A 98 9.46 15.40 0.35
CA THR A 98 8.29 16.29 0.28
C THR A 98 7.83 16.47 -1.16
N GLU A 99 6.54 16.69 -1.34
CA GLU A 99 5.95 16.99 -2.64
C GLU A 99 4.75 17.93 -2.47
N ASP A 100 4.62 18.91 -3.36
CA ASP A 100 3.45 19.76 -3.42
C ASP A 100 2.39 19.11 -4.31
N VAL A 101 1.22 18.84 -3.75
CA VAL A 101 0.11 18.19 -4.44
C VAL A 101 -1.11 19.09 -4.45
N ASN A 102 -1.80 19.15 -5.59
CA ASN A 102 -3.09 19.83 -5.68
C ASN A 102 -4.20 18.86 -5.26
N ILE A 103 -4.90 19.16 -4.16
CA ILE A 103 -6.05 18.37 -3.71
C ILE A 103 -7.23 18.69 -4.61
N ILE A 104 -7.50 17.82 -5.58
CA ILE A 104 -8.60 17.96 -6.52
C ILE A 104 -9.51 16.74 -6.49
N ALA A 105 -10.80 16.97 -6.25
CA ALA A 105 -11.85 15.99 -6.39
C ALA A 105 -12.52 16.08 -7.77
N PRO A 106 -12.95 14.94 -8.35
CA PRO A 106 -13.78 14.96 -9.55
C PRO A 106 -15.13 15.61 -9.26
N SER A 107 -15.74 16.23 -10.26
CA SER A 107 -17.03 16.95 -10.14
C SER A 107 -18.21 16.06 -9.70
N SER A 108 -18.07 14.74 -9.83
CA SER A 108 -19.07 13.76 -9.37
C SER A 108 -19.02 13.51 -7.86
N LEU A 109 -17.94 13.89 -7.18
CA LEU A 109 -17.82 13.74 -5.73
C LEU A 109 -18.65 14.81 -5.03
N LYS A 110 -19.58 14.38 -4.17
CA LYS A 110 -20.37 15.31 -3.35
C LYS A 110 -19.49 15.86 -2.24
N LEU A 111 -19.39 17.19 -2.15
CA LEU A 111 -18.67 17.91 -1.11
C LEU A 111 -19.68 18.62 -0.16
N PRO A 112 -19.35 18.80 1.13
CA PRO A 112 -18.14 18.33 1.79
C PRO A 112 -18.15 16.81 2.02
N THR A 113 -16.96 16.20 2.10
CA THR A 113 -16.82 14.76 2.38
C THR A 113 -15.53 14.45 3.13
N ASP A 114 -15.55 13.40 3.93
CA ASP A 114 -14.34 12.81 4.52
C ASP A 114 -13.48 12.19 3.43
N ILE A 115 -12.20 12.54 3.44
CA ILE A 115 -11.16 11.98 2.58
C ILE A 115 -9.93 11.58 3.41
N MET A 116 -9.10 10.74 2.82
CA MET A 116 -7.75 10.45 3.30
C MET A 116 -6.81 10.43 2.09
N LEU A 117 -5.52 10.66 2.32
CA LEU A 117 -4.51 10.43 1.30
C LEU A 117 -3.84 9.08 1.55
N ARG A 118 -3.56 8.34 0.48
CA ARG A 118 -2.69 7.17 0.49
C ARG A 118 -1.42 7.47 -0.29
N SER A 119 -0.31 6.87 0.12
CA SER A 119 0.92 6.91 -0.65
C SER A 119 1.69 5.60 -0.52
N TRP A 120 2.28 5.15 -1.62
CA TRP A 120 3.13 3.97 -1.71
C TRP A 120 4.63 4.33 -1.70
N GLY A 121 5.40 3.44 -1.07
CA GLY A 121 6.86 3.42 -1.08
C GLY A 121 7.38 2.06 -1.55
N PHE A 122 8.33 2.10 -2.48
CA PHE A 122 8.97 0.91 -3.05
C PHE A 122 10.24 0.53 -2.29
N THR A 123 10.45 -0.77 -2.11
CA THR A 123 11.71 -1.34 -1.60
C THR A 123 12.40 -2.12 -2.72
N ALA A 124 13.72 -2.27 -2.67
CA ALA A 124 14.45 -2.97 -3.73
C ALA A 124 14.25 -4.50 -3.73
N LYS A 125 14.02 -5.09 -2.54
CA LYS A 125 14.03 -6.55 -2.33
C LYS A 125 12.85 -7.09 -1.54
N GLY A 126 11.98 -6.20 -1.06
CA GLY A 126 10.91 -6.56 -0.13
C GLY A 126 9.53 -6.20 -0.66
N PRO A 127 8.50 -6.38 0.18
CA PRO A 127 7.20 -5.82 -0.10
C PRO A 127 7.28 -4.30 -0.20
N ASN A 128 6.35 -3.75 -0.98
CA ASN A 128 6.11 -2.31 -0.96
C ASN A 128 5.29 -1.96 0.27
N CYS A 129 5.46 -0.73 0.72
CA CYS A 129 4.77 -0.19 1.88
C CYS A 129 3.77 0.85 1.42
N PHE A 130 2.63 0.97 2.11
CA PHE A 130 1.77 2.14 1.95
C PHE A 130 1.41 2.72 3.31
N LYS A 131 1.06 4.00 3.31
CA LYS A 131 0.53 4.70 4.48
C LYS A 131 -0.68 5.53 4.08
N LEU A 132 -1.60 5.63 5.03
CA LEU A 132 -2.77 6.49 4.97
C LEU A 132 -2.61 7.64 5.94
N THR A 133 -3.08 8.82 5.55
CA THR A 133 -3.25 9.92 6.50
C THR A 133 -4.47 9.68 7.38
N PRO A 134 -4.59 10.38 8.53
CA PRO A 134 -5.88 10.54 9.17
C PRO A 134 -6.92 11.12 8.21
N LYS A 135 -8.21 10.91 8.49
CA LYS A 135 -9.31 11.52 7.75
C LYS A 135 -9.35 13.02 7.96
N PHE A 136 -9.70 13.76 6.92
CA PHE A 136 -9.95 15.20 6.94
C PHE A 136 -11.06 15.56 5.96
N ILE A 137 -11.69 16.72 6.16
CA ILE A 137 -12.83 17.15 5.35
C ILE A 137 -12.33 17.88 4.09
N LEU A 138 -12.76 17.41 2.93
CA LEU A 138 -12.67 18.18 1.69
C LEU A 138 -13.91 19.04 1.54
N ASN A 139 -13.73 20.35 1.55
CA ASN A 139 -14.77 21.33 1.30
C ASN A 139 -14.81 21.70 -0.19
N PRO A 140 -15.92 22.31 -0.66
CA PRO A 140 -16.00 22.89 -2.00
C PRO A 140 -14.86 23.85 -2.34
#